data_AF-A0A7L3WVM0-F1
#
_entry.id   AF-A0A7L3WVM0-F1
#
_cell.length_a   1.000
_cell.length_b   1.000
_cell.length_c   1.000
_cell.angle_alpha   90.00
_cell.angle_beta   90.00
_cell.angle_gamma   90.00
#
_symmetry.space_group_name_H-M   'P 1'
#
loop_
_entity.id
_entity.type
_entity.pdbx_description
1 polymer ?
#
loop_
_entity_poly.entity_id
_entity_poly.type
_entity_poly.pdbx_seq_one_letter_code
_entity_poly.pdbx_strand_id
1 'polypeptide(L)'
;PILASAHENGCICLWSIQGNLVKELLPFSKYPSVPLTEICTDISTKMLLTGSKEGHVMCWSIASFLEDPQNSKNQIKEELCWRAHSNEVLDLFREEEKNVIVTASIDGSARLWHAVSRYCLGYFGQPRKFDLSDTSRLGLPCDVNNFPTIIKEESKCMEEKKKSAYPLMLDRDK
;
A
#
# COMPACT_ATOMS: atom_id res chain seq x y z
N PRO A 1 9.62 -4.93 -17.59
CA PRO A 1 9.37 -4.91 -16.13
C PRO A 1 9.14 -3.47 -15.65
N ILE A 2 8.27 -3.30 -14.66
CA ILE A 2 7.99 -2.02 -14.01
C ILE A 2 8.53 -2.11 -12.58
N LEU A 3 9.17 -1.05 -12.12
CA LEU A 3 9.60 -0.90 -10.72
C LEU A 3 8.62 0.03 -10.01
N ALA A 4 8.33 -0.24 -8.75
CA ALA A 4 7.51 0.62 -7.90
C ALA A 4 8.34 1.14 -6.73
N SER A 5 8.08 2.37 -6.30
CA SER A 5 8.73 2.99 -5.15
C SER A 5 7.72 3.83 -4.38
N ALA A 6 7.76 3.73 -3.05
CA ALA A 6 7.06 4.60 -2.12
C ALA A 6 7.93 5.81 -1.75
N HIS A 7 7.33 7.01 -1.63
CA HIS A 7 8.05 8.26 -1.40
C HIS A 7 7.54 9.01 -0.16
N GLU A 8 8.40 9.83 0.45
CA GLU A 8 8.10 10.65 1.63
C GLU A 8 7.00 11.69 1.36
N ASN A 9 6.80 12.12 0.11
CA ASN A 9 5.71 13.02 -0.27
C ASN A 9 4.35 12.30 -0.37
N GLY A 10 4.30 11.00 -0.07
CA GLY A 10 3.10 10.19 -0.11
C GLY A 10 2.75 9.60 -1.48
N CYS A 11 3.59 9.79 -2.51
CA CYS A 11 3.31 9.25 -3.84
C CYS A 11 3.95 7.87 -4.06
N ILE A 12 3.34 7.10 -4.96
CA ILE A 12 3.94 5.90 -5.54
C ILE A 12 4.39 6.25 -6.94
N CYS A 13 5.67 6.07 -7.22
CA CYS A 13 6.21 6.22 -8.57
C CYS A 13 6.41 4.85 -9.21
N LEU A 14 5.94 4.71 -10.45
CA LEU A 14 6.18 3.56 -11.31
C LEU A 14 7.22 3.93 -12.37
N TRP A 15 8.23 3.09 -12.51
CA TRP A 15 9.38 3.34 -13.36
C TRP A 15 9.57 2.23 -14.38
N SER A 16 10.10 2.57 -15.55
CA SER A 16 10.70 1.58 -16.43
C SER A 16 12.03 1.12 -15.84
N ILE A 17 12.49 -0.09 -16.19
CA ILE A 17 13.82 -0.56 -15.79
C ILE A 17 14.98 0.31 -16.32
N GLN A 18 14.71 1.19 -17.29
CA GLN A 18 15.67 2.18 -17.78
C GLN A 18 15.70 3.46 -16.91
N GLY A 19 14.89 3.54 -15.85
CA GLY A 19 14.82 4.68 -14.93
C GLY A 19 13.86 5.79 -15.36
N ASN A 20 13.06 5.58 -16.40
CA ASN A 20 12.08 6.59 -16.82
C ASN A 20 10.82 6.51 -15.95
N LEU A 21 10.33 7.66 -15.46
CA LEU A 21 9.04 7.74 -14.77
C LEU A 21 7.92 7.43 -15.76
N VAL A 22 7.13 6.39 -15.46
CA VAL A 22 6.00 5.96 -16.27
C VAL A 22 4.70 6.54 -15.73
N LYS A 23 4.50 6.46 -14.41
CA LYS A 23 3.30 6.99 -13.75
C LYS A 23 3.61 7.39 -12.32
N GLU A 24 2.98 8.45 -11.86
CA GLU A 24 2.93 8.85 -10.46
C GLU A 24 1.50 8.66 -9.95
N LEU A 25 1.37 8.08 -8.76
CA LEU A 25 0.11 7.80 -8.10
C LEU A 25 0.08 8.53 -6.77
N LEU A 26 -1.02 9.19 -6.49
CA LEU A 26 -1.28 9.82 -5.21
C LEU A 26 -2.46 9.10 -4.55
N PRO A 27 -2.37 8.73 -3.25
CA PRO A 27 -3.50 8.22 -2.49
C PRO A 27 -4.74 9.08 -2.69
N PHE A 28 -5.82 8.45 -3.12
CA PHE A 28 -7.15 9.04 -3.26
C PHE A 28 -7.88 9.08 -1.92
N SER A 29 -7.38 8.38 -0.90
CA SER A 29 -7.95 8.38 0.45
C SER A 29 -7.98 9.77 1.09
N LYS A 30 -8.75 9.91 2.17
CA LYS A 30 -8.92 11.14 2.98
C LYS A 30 -7.60 11.72 3.53
N TYR A 31 -6.48 11.02 3.36
CA TYR A 31 -5.15 11.37 3.84
C TYR A 31 -4.15 11.56 2.67
N PRO A 32 -4.44 12.44 1.70
CA PRO A 32 -3.45 12.76 0.67
C PRO A 32 -2.22 13.37 1.35
N SER A 33 -1.03 12.98 0.91
CA SER A 33 0.27 13.50 1.38
C SER A 33 0.84 12.95 2.69
N VAL A 34 0.36 11.80 3.20
CA VAL A 34 1.07 11.10 4.29
C VAL A 34 2.28 10.35 3.71
N PRO A 35 3.49 10.48 4.30
CA PRO A 35 4.65 9.75 3.84
C PRO A 35 4.43 8.24 3.76
N LEU A 36 4.80 7.65 2.62
CA LEU A 36 4.82 6.21 2.46
C LEU A 36 6.19 5.68 2.90
N THR A 37 6.18 4.69 3.76
CA THR A 37 7.36 4.15 4.43
C THR A 37 7.77 2.80 3.89
N GLU A 38 6.83 2.05 3.32
CA GLU A 38 7.05 0.71 2.81
C GLU A 38 6.18 0.44 1.57
N ILE A 39 6.66 -0.40 0.66
CA ILE A 39 5.89 -0.89 -0.48
C ILE A 39 6.23 -2.36 -0.79
N CYS A 40 5.22 -3.19 -0.97
CA CYS A 40 5.39 -4.56 -1.44
C CYS A 40 4.34 -4.92 -2.50
N THR A 41 4.52 -6.08 -3.13
CA THR A 41 3.62 -6.58 -4.19
C THR A 41 3.22 -8.02 -3.90
N ASP A 42 2.20 -8.49 -4.61
CA ASP A 42 1.78 -9.88 -4.63
C ASP A 42 2.67 -10.70 -5.60
N ILE A 43 2.66 -12.03 -5.47
CA ILE A 43 3.39 -12.98 -6.33
C ILE A 43 2.98 -12.79 -7.80
N SER A 44 1.72 -12.44 -8.06
CA SER A 44 1.24 -12.19 -9.42
C SER A 44 1.63 -10.82 -9.98
N THR A 45 2.22 -9.93 -9.17
CA THR A 45 2.64 -8.56 -9.51
C THR A 45 1.52 -7.67 -10.04
N LYS A 46 0.28 -7.92 -9.60
CA LYS A 46 -0.93 -7.21 -10.00
C LYS A 46 -1.45 -6.25 -8.94
N MET A 47 -0.94 -6.38 -7.71
CA MET A 47 -1.33 -5.58 -6.57
C MET A 47 -0.10 -4.94 -5.93
N LEU A 48 -0.25 -3.70 -5.45
CA LEU A 48 0.72 -3.04 -4.58
C LEU A 48 0.09 -2.82 -3.21
N LEU A 49 0.87 -3.04 -2.16
CA LEU A 49 0.54 -2.70 -0.79
C LEU A 49 1.53 -1.64 -0.33
N THR A 50 1.05 -0.58 0.30
CA THR A 50 1.91 0.48 0.84
C THR A 50 1.60 0.74 2.30
N GLY A 51 2.64 0.96 3.09
CA GLY A 51 2.59 1.36 4.48
C GLY A 51 2.87 2.84 4.62
N SER A 52 2.29 3.48 5.64
CA SER A 52 2.50 4.91 5.87
C SER A 52 2.98 5.22 7.28
N LYS A 53 3.54 6.43 7.41
CA LYS A 53 4.01 7.00 8.68
C LYS A 53 2.93 7.16 9.75
N GLU A 54 1.66 7.23 9.35
CA GLU A 54 0.52 7.32 10.28
C GLU A 54 -0.12 5.96 10.61
N GLY A 55 0.48 4.86 10.16
CA GLY A 55 -0.03 3.51 10.44
C GLY A 55 -1.11 3.04 9.46
N HIS A 56 -1.26 3.72 8.31
CA HIS A 56 -2.19 3.29 7.27
C HIS A 56 -1.56 2.26 6.35
N VAL A 57 -2.38 1.34 5.87
CA VAL A 57 -2.06 0.43 4.79
C VAL A 57 -3.04 0.66 3.65
N MET A 58 -2.50 0.83 2.45
CA MET A 58 -3.27 1.05 1.23
C MET A 58 -2.99 -0.09 0.25
N CYS A 59 -4.01 -0.47 -0.51
CA CYS A 59 -3.96 -1.55 -1.49
C CYS A 59 -4.37 -1.02 -2.85
N TRP A 60 -3.55 -1.30 -3.85
CA TRP A 60 -3.66 -0.75 -5.20
C TRP A 60 -3.70 -1.87 -6.23
N SER A 61 -4.69 -1.84 -7.12
CA SER A 61 -4.72 -2.73 -8.28
C SER A 61 -4.04 -2.06 -9.46
N ILE A 62 -2.99 -2.72 -9.96
CA ILE A 62 -2.20 -2.30 -11.12
C ILE A 62 -2.38 -3.24 -12.32
N ALA A 63 -3.20 -4.29 -12.20
CA ALA A 63 -3.39 -5.31 -13.23
C ALA A 63 -3.75 -4.73 -14.59
N SER A 64 -4.83 -3.92 -14.66
CA SER A 64 -5.30 -3.33 -15.92
C SER A 64 -4.25 -2.42 -16.56
N PHE A 65 -3.51 -1.67 -15.74
CA PHE A 65 -2.45 -0.80 -16.21
C PHE A 65 -1.29 -1.60 -16.83
N LEU A 66 -0.92 -2.74 -16.26
CA LEU A 66 0.15 -3.59 -16.78
C LEU A 66 -0.23 -4.28 -18.09
N GLU A 67 -1.51 -4.56 -18.32
CA GLU A 67 -2.00 -5.18 -19.56
C GLU A 67 -1.88 -4.22 -20.76
N ASP A 68 -2.28 -2.96 -20.58
CA ASP A 68 -2.11 -1.92 -21.59
C ASP A 68 -1.91 -0.55 -20.92
N PRO A 69 -0.64 -0.12 -20.72
CA PRO A 69 -0.30 1.15 -20.08
C PRO A 69 -0.71 2.40 -20.86
N GLN A 70 -0.97 2.28 -22.17
CA GLN A 70 -1.30 3.42 -23.04
C GLN A 70 -2.81 3.69 -23.10
N ASN A 71 -3.63 2.73 -22.66
CA ASN A 71 -5.05 2.88 -22.61
C ASN A 71 -5.48 3.75 -21.43
N SER A 72 -6.03 4.93 -21.72
CA SER A 72 -6.51 5.87 -20.71
C SER A 72 -7.64 5.34 -19.82
N LYS A 73 -8.28 4.24 -20.20
CA LYS A 73 -9.29 3.54 -19.38
C LYS A 73 -8.68 2.59 -18.35
N ASN A 74 -7.43 2.16 -18.53
CA ASN A 74 -6.73 1.24 -17.64
C ASN A 74 -6.09 2.01 -16.48
N GLN A 75 -6.94 2.52 -15.60
CA GLN A 75 -6.50 3.30 -14.45
C GLN A 75 -6.08 2.39 -13.30
N ILE A 76 -5.04 2.81 -12.60
CA ILE A 76 -4.62 2.19 -11.34
C ILE A 76 -5.59 2.63 -10.26
N LYS A 77 -6.14 1.67 -9.52
CA LYS A 77 -7.18 1.92 -8.53
C LYS A 77 -6.67 1.66 -7.13
N GLU A 78 -6.83 2.63 -6.23
CA GLU A 78 -6.74 2.38 -4.79
C GLU A 78 -8.01 1.61 -4.39
N GLU A 79 -7.89 0.32 -4.14
CA GLU A 79 -9.04 -0.52 -3.82
C GLU A 79 -9.48 -0.32 -2.37
N LEU A 80 -8.51 -0.21 -1.45
CA LEU A 80 -8.73 -0.24 -0.02
C LEU A 80 -7.68 0.59 0.71
N CYS A 81 -8.14 1.28 1.75
CA CYS A 81 -7.29 1.93 2.74
C CYS A 81 -7.84 1.65 4.14
N TRP A 82 -6.97 1.24 5.07
CA TRP A 82 -7.33 1.05 6.46
C TRP A 82 -6.18 1.46 7.37
N ARG A 83 -6.52 1.78 8.62
CA ARG A 83 -5.51 2.03 9.66
C ARG A 83 -5.12 0.70 10.27
N ALA A 84 -3.92 0.21 10.00
CA ALA A 84 -3.44 -1.05 10.56
C ALA A 84 -2.86 -0.85 11.98
N HIS A 85 -2.14 0.25 12.15
CA HIS A 85 -1.40 0.56 13.36
C HIS A 85 -1.74 1.94 13.91
N SER A 86 -1.48 2.16 15.19
CA SER A 86 -1.62 3.48 15.79
C SER A 86 -0.50 4.43 15.37
N ASN A 87 0.63 3.88 14.90
CA ASN A 87 1.84 4.59 14.49
C ASN A 87 2.43 4.01 13.19
N GLU A 88 3.54 4.57 12.72
CA GLU A 88 4.26 4.23 11.49
C GLU A 88 4.36 2.73 11.20
N VAL A 89 3.99 2.34 9.97
CA VAL A 89 4.23 1.00 9.45
C VAL A 89 5.67 0.91 8.98
N LEU A 90 6.43 -0.04 9.52
CA LEU A 90 7.84 -0.24 9.18
C LEU A 90 8.06 -1.35 8.15
N ASP A 91 7.17 -2.34 8.12
CA ASP A 91 7.31 -3.50 7.25
C ASP A 91 5.94 -4.08 6.89
N LEU A 92 5.84 -4.64 5.68
CA LEU A 92 4.64 -5.19 5.08
C LEU A 92 4.96 -6.45 4.29
N PHE A 93 4.29 -7.54 4.63
CA PHE A 93 4.45 -8.82 3.96
C PHE A 93 3.11 -9.43 3.58
N ARG A 94 3.00 -9.92 2.34
CA ARG A 94 1.81 -10.61 1.81
C ARG A 94 2.10 -12.10 1.67
N GLU A 95 1.28 -12.93 2.32
CA GLU A 95 1.31 -14.40 2.16
C GLU A 95 0.03 -14.87 1.46
N GLU A 96 0.14 -15.16 0.17
CA GLU A 96 -0.97 -15.58 -0.70
C GLU A 96 -1.61 -16.92 -0.34
N GLU A 97 -0.86 -17.97 -0.02
CA GLU A 97 -1.41 -19.31 0.20
C GLU A 97 -2.39 -19.32 1.39
N LYS A 98 -2.05 -18.58 2.44
CA LYS A 98 -2.88 -18.39 3.64
C LYS A 98 -3.80 -17.18 3.56
N ASN A 99 -3.74 -16.41 2.47
CA ASN A 99 -4.51 -15.20 2.27
C ASN A 99 -4.39 -14.19 3.43
N VAL A 100 -3.17 -13.93 3.88
CA VAL A 100 -2.89 -12.99 4.98
C VAL A 100 -1.91 -11.87 4.58
N ILE A 101 -1.97 -10.78 5.34
CA ILE A 101 -1.00 -9.69 5.35
C ILE A 101 -0.44 -9.59 6.76
N VAL A 102 0.88 -9.47 6.87
CA VAL A 102 1.59 -9.16 8.11
C VAL A 102 2.07 -7.73 8.04
N THR A 103 1.89 -6.98 9.13
CA THR A 103 2.36 -5.62 9.27
C THR A 103 3.18 -5.47 10.55
N ALA A 104 4.24 -4.69 10.53
CA ALA A 104 5.03 -4.34 11.72
C ALA A 104 5.10 -2.81 11.88
N SER A 105 5.22 -2.32 13.12
CA SER A 105 5.14 -0.89 13.42
C SER A 105 6.03 -0.46 14.59
N ILE A 106 6.36 0.84 14.61
CA ILE A 106 6.97 1.53 15.77
C ILE A 106 6.07 1.47 17.01
N ASP A 107 4.76 1.19 16.86
CA ASP A 107 3.86 0.98 18.00
C ASP A 107 4.20 -0.26 18.86
N GLY A 108 5.22 -1.02 18.46
CA GLY A 108 5.73 -2.19 19.18
C GLY A 108 4.96 -3.47 18.89
N SER A 109 4.06 -3.46 17.92
CA SER A 109 3.27 -4.63 17.52
C SER A 109 3.57 -5.08 16.09
N ALA A 110 3.46 -6.39 15.88
CA ALA A 110 3.27 -6.98 14.57
C ALA A 110 1.86 -7.57 14.51
N ARG A 111 1.11 -7.26 13.45
CA ARG A 111 -0.32 -7.61 13.31
C ARG A 111 -0.54 -8.47 12.08
N LEU A 112 -1.52 -9.36 12.18
CA LEU A 112 -1.93 -10.27 11.12
C LEU A 112 -3.32 -9.88 10.65
N TRP A 113 -3.49 -9.79 9.33
CA TRP A 113 -4.72 -9.33 8.69
C TRP A 113 -5.16 -10.33 7.63
N HIS A 114 -6.46 -10.49 7.46
CA HIS A 114 -6.98 -11.26 6.33
C HIS A 114 -6.88 -10.44 5.03
N ALA A 115 -6.35 -11.02 3.96
CA ALA A 115 -5.93 -10.30 2.78
C ALA A 115 -7.03 -10.02 1.74
N VAL A 116 -8.29 -10.34 2.03
CA VAL A 116 -9.42 -9.88 1.21
C VAL A 116 -10.29 -8.92 2.01
N SER A 117 -10.59 -9.30 3.24
CA SER A 117 -11.53 -8.57 4.09
C SER A 117 -10.87 -7.51 4.99
N ARG A 118 -9.54 -7.53 5.12
CA ARG A 118 -8.72 -6.60 5.92
C ARG A 118 -9.07 -6.59 7.42
N TYR A 119 -9.72 -7.64 7.91
CA TYR A 119 -9.95 -7.79 9.33
C TYR A 119 -8.67 -8.21 10.04
N CYS A 120 -8.49 -7.68 11.25
CA CYS A 120 -7.39 -8.08 12.11
C CYS A 120 -7.67 -9.49 12.66
N LEU A 121 -6.77 -10.41 12.37
CA LEU A 121 -6.76 -11.77 12.91
C LEU A 121 -6.06 -11.81 14.28
N GLY A 122 -5.29 -10.78 14.60
CA GLY A 122 -4.64 -10.58 15.90
C GLY A 122 -3.25 -9.97 15.78
N TYR A 123 -2.49 -10.07 16.85
CA TYR A 123 -1.09 -9.63 16.91
C TYR A 123 -0.16 -10.73 17.43
N PHE A 124 1.09 -10.69 17.01
CA PHE A 124 2.09 -11.66 17.46
C PHE A 124 2.40 -11.46 18.95
N GLY A 125 2.47 -12.56 19.70
CA GLY A 125 2.65 -12.54 21.16
C GLY A 125 1.34 -12.49 21.96
N GLN A 126 0.18 -12.43 21.29
CA GLN A 126 -1.10 -12.53 21.99
C GLN A 126 -1.29 -13.93 22.62
N PRO A 127 -2.04 -14.07 23.73
CA PRO A 127 -2.24 -15.38 24.40
C PRO A 127 -3.00 -16.40 23.55
N ARG A 128 -3.84 -15.94 22.62
CA ARG A 128 -4.69 -16.78 21.77
C ARG A 128 -3.98 -17.13 20.47
N LYS A 129 -4.06 -18.39 20.04
CA LYS A 129 -3.60 -18.79 18.71
C LYS A 129 -4.43 -18.09 17.63
N PHE A 130 -3.80 -17.82 16.49
CA PHE A 130 -4.52 -17.34 15.31
C PHE A 130 -5.48 -18.43 14.81
N ASP A 131 -6.71 -18.03 14.51
CA ASP A 131 -7.67 -18.85 13.78
C ASP A 131 -7.85 -18.21 12.40
N LEU A 132 -7.30 -18.87 11.38
CA LEU A 132 -7.38 -18.39 10.00
C LEU A 132 -8.67 -18.84 9.30
N SER A 133 -9.40 -19.79 9.90
CA SER A 133 -10.63 -20.36 9.34
C SER A 133 -11.87 -19.56 9.72
N ASP A 134 -11.82 -18.90 10.88
CA ASP A 134 -12.92 -18.11 11.39
C ASP A 134 -12.86 -16.67 10.88
N THR A 135 -13.41 -16.45 9.69
CA THR A 135 -13.61 -15.11 9.13
C THR A 135 -14.84 -14.40 9.68
N SER A 136 -15.55 -14.99 10.67
CA SER A 136 -16.77 -14.39 11.26
C SER A 136 -16.46 -13.49 12.46
N ARG A 137 -15.27 -13.62 13.05
CA ARG A 137 -14.79 -12.79 14.17
C ARG A 137 -14.19 -11.49 13.67
N LEU A 138 -15.08 -10.64 13.17
CA LEU A 138 -14.78 -9.33 12.62
C LEU A 138 -14.49 -8.34 13.75
N GLY A 139 -13.25 -8.29 14.21
CA GLY A 139 -12.77 -7.32 15.18
C GLY A 139 -11.72 -6.39 14.58
N LEU A 140 -11.83 -5.09 14.85
CA LEU A 140 -10.69 -4.19 14.73
C LEU A 140 -9.80 -4.35 15.97
N PRO A 141 -8.49 -4.09 15.85
CA PRO A 141 -7.66 -3.86 17.03
C PRO A 141 -8.28 -2.78 17.93
N CYS A 142 -8.20 -2.93 19.25
CA CYS A 142 -8.86 -2.01 20.19
C CYS A 142 -8.38 -0.56 20.09
N ASP A 143 -7.20 -0.33 19.52
CA ASP A 143 -6.57 0.97 19.30
C ASP A 143 -6.79 1.53 17.88
N VAL A 144 -7.51 0.78 17.05
CA VAL A 144 -7.86 1.16 15.68
C VAL A 144 -9.38 1.25 15.58
N ASN A 145 -9.88 2.47 15.40
CA ASN A 145 -11.33 2.73 15.33
C ASN A 145 -11.87 2.85 13.90
N ASN A 146 -10.99 2.77 12.89
CA ASN A 146 -11.36 2.99 11.49
C ASN A 146 -11.49 1.66 10.75
N PHE A 147 -12.69 1.38 10.23
CA PHE A 147 -12.91 0.23 9.35
C PHE A 147 -12.24 0.46 7.98
N PRO A 148 -11.86 -0.63 7.28
CA PRO A 148 -11.38 -0.54 5.90
C PRO A 148 -12.38 0.20 5.03
N THR A 149 -11.93 1.29 4.40
CA THR A 149 -12.77 2.08 3.51
C THR A 149 -12.56 1.59 2.08
N ILE A 150 -13.63 1.10 1.45
CA ILE A 150 -13.66 0.85 0.01
C ILE A 150 -13.76 2.22 -0.67
N ILE A 151 -12.74 2.57 -1.44
CA ILE A 151 -12.70 3.86 -2.14
C ILE A 151 -13.51 3.72 -3.42
N LYS A 152 -14.62 4.46 -3.49
CA LYS A 152 -15.41 4.59 -4.72
C LYS A 152 -14.79 5.70 -5.58
N GLU A 153 -14.60 5.37 -6.85
CA GLU A 153 -13.96 6.18 -7.89
C GLU A 153 -14.78 7.45 -8.19
N GLU A 154 -14.68 8.47 -7.33
CA GLU A 154 -15.22 9.81 -7.61
C GLU A 154 -14.20 10.88 -7.19
N SER A 155 -13.12 11.01 -7.96
CA SER A 155 -12.50 12.31 -8.24
C SER A 155 -11.36 12.14 -9.24
N LYS A 156 -11.46 12.89 -10.35
CA LYS A 156 -10.37 13.04 -11.30
C LYS A 156 -9.10 13.46 -10.55
N CYS A 157 -8.06 12.65 -10.64
CA CYS A 157 -6.71 13.03 -10.26
C CYS A 157 -6.36 14.34 -10.99
N MET A 158 -6.19 15.44 -10.25
CA MET A 158 -5.51 16.60 -10.82
C MET A 158 -4.03 16.24 -10.91
N GLU A 159 -3.56 16.03 -12.14
CA GLU A 159 -2.13 15.93 -12.43
C GLU A 159 -1.49 17.31 -12.23
N GLU A 160 -1.22 17.71 -10.98
CA GLU A 160 -0.30 18.81 -10.74
C GLU A 160 1.13 18.31 -10.93
N LYS A 161 1.68 18.57 -12.12
CA LYS A 161 3.11 18.38 -12.42
C LYS A 161 3.96 19.31 -11.54
N LYS A 162 4.23 18.92 -10.29
CA LYS A 162 5.34 19.50 -9.53
C LYS A 162 6.63 18.89 -10.04
N LYS A 163 7.46 19.71 -10.70
CA LYS A 163 8.84 19.36 -11.04
C LYS A 163 9.64 19.23 -9.74
N SER A 164 9.73 18.03 -9.20
CA SER A 164 10.71 17.72 -8.16
C SER A 164 12.09 17.63 -8.81
N ALA A 165 12.99 18.55 -8.43
CA ALA A 165 14.40 18.46 -8.80
C ALA A 165 15.07 17.45 -7.87
N TYR A 166 15.51 16.31 -8.40
CA TYR A 166 16.25 15.32 -7.63
C TYR A 166 17.71 15.77 -7.48
N PRO A 167 18.28 15.79 -6.27
CA PRO A 167 19.62 16.31 -6.00
C PRO A 167 20.76 15.38 -6.44
N LEU A 168 20.45 14.16 -6.87
CA LEU A 168 21.45 13.17 -7.27
C LEU A 168 21.68 13.28 -8.78
N MET A 169 22.79 13.94 -9.16
CA MET A 169 23.34 13.82 -10.50
C MET A 169 24.15 12.52 -10.56
N LEU A 170 23.79 11.62 -11.47
CA LEU A 170 24.65 10.48 -11.82
C LEU A 170 25.97 11.03 -12.35
N ASP A 171 27.08 10.63 -11.72
CA ASP A 171 28.42 10.94 -12.19
C ASP A 171 28.64 10.17 -13.50
N ARG A 172 28.26 10.81 -14.61
CA ARG A 172 28.56 10.33 -15.96
C ARG A 172 29.97 10.77 -16.27
N ASP A 173 30.96 10.03 -15.77
CA ASP A 173 32.29 9.91 -16.38
C ASP A 173 33.13 8.87 -15.61
N LYS A 174 33.26 7.67 -16.19
CA LYS A 174 34.48 6.86 -16.22
C LYS A 174 34.40 5.80 -17.30
#